data_AF-X0V7G4-F1
#
_entry.id   AF-X0V7G4-F1
#
_cell.length_a   1.000
_cell.length_b   1.000
_cell.length_c   1.000
_cell.angle_alpha   90.00
_cell.angle_beta   90.00
_cell.angle_gamma   90.00
#
_symmetry.space_group_name_H-M   'P 1'
#
loop_
_entity.id
_entity.type
_entity.pdbx_description
1 polymer ?
#
loop_
_entity_poly.entity_id
_entity_poly.type
_entity_poly.pdbx_seq_one_letter_code
_entity_poly.pdbx_strand_id
1 'polypeptide(L)'
;GLPYMVEQKGIGYNVDVDIFKVSDATLSKLDILEGHPTWYIRKQIPIFTEGRIVTCWLYFNPKEIHADSQMHKTYLQNVGFRSSKWEDVESLLNEI
;
A
#
# COMPACT_ATOMS: atom_id res chain seq x y z
N GLY A 1 -11.88 8.68 7.85
CA GLY A 1 -11.14 9.13 6.64
C GLY A 1 -10.36 7.96 6.08
N LEU A 2 -9.67 8.14 4.94
CA LEU A 2 -8.73 7.13 4.44
C LEU A 2 -7.43 7.20 5.27
N PRO A 3 -6.86 6.05 5.67
CA PRO A 3 -5.54 6.05 6.32
C PRO A 3 -4.47 6.49 5.32
N TYR A 4 -3.39 7.06 5.83
CA TYR A 4 -2.24 7.49 5.04
C TYR A 4 -0.93 7.17 5.77
N MET A 5 0.14 6.96 4.99
CA MET A 5 1.47 6.67 5.52
C MET A 5 2.29 7.96 5.61
N VAL A 6 2.99 8.17 6.74
CA VAL A 6 3.93 9.28 6.93
C VAL A 6 5.34 8.71 7.13
N GLU A 7 6.33 9.29 6.47
CA GLU A 7 7.72 8.83 6.57
C GLU A 7 8.43 9.51 7.76
N GLN A 8 8.27 8.96 8.96
CA GLN A 8 8.95 9.47 10.16
C GLN A 8 9.59 8.33 10.97
N LYS A 9 10.91 8.17 10.82
CA LYS A 9 11.67 7.13 11.51
C LYS A 9 11.58 7.29 13.03
N GLY A 10 11.39 6.16 13.73
CA GLY A 10 11.31 6.12 15.19
C GLY A 10 9.93 6.46 15.77
N ILE A 11 8.93 6.75 14.93
CA ILE A 11 7.56 7.03 15.35
C ILE A 11 6.59 6.04 14.68
N GLY A 12 5.57 5.61 15.40
CA GLY A 12 4.54 4.69 14.89
C GLY A 12 4.95 3.22 14.97
N TYR A 13 4.74 2.47 13.89
CA TYR A 13 4.92 1.03 13.84
C TYR A 13 5.62 0.60 12.55
N ASN A 14 6.13 -0.63 12.53
CA ASN A 14 6.29 -1.36 11.28
C ASN A 14 4.89 -1.76 10.81
N VAL A 15 4.43 -1.11 9.74
CA VAL A 15 3.06 -1.23 9.24
C VAL A 15 2.92 -2.47 8.38
N ASP A 16 1.85 -3.24 8.61
CA ASP A 16 1.50 -4.40 7.80
C ASP A 16 0.91 -3.91 6.46
N VAL A 17 1.45 -4.40 5.35
CA VAL A 17 1.08 -3.99 3.98
C VAL A 17 0.98 -5.19 3.05
N ASP A 18 0.16 -5.05 2.02
CA ASP A 18 0.08 -6.03 0.93
C ASP A 18 1.01 -5.64 -0.23
N ILE A 19 1.68 -6.63 -0.82
CA ILE A 19 2.61 -6.44 -1.94
C ILE A 19 1.97 -6.96 -3.23
N PHE A 20 1.88 -6.09 -4.24
CA PHE A 20 1.37 -6.43 -5.56
C PHE A 20 2.44 -6.26 -6.63
N LYS A 21 2.55 -7.24 -7.54
CA LYS A 21 3.32 -7.07 -8.77
C LYS A 21 2.45 -6.38 -9.80
N VAL A 22 2.91 -5.24 -10.31
CA VAL A 22 2.19 -4.44 -11.30
C VAL A 22 3.07 -4.15 -12.51
N SER A 23 2.44 -3.86 -13.65
CA SER A 23 3.14 -3.34 -14.82
C SER A 23 3.46 -1.85 -14.67
N ASP A 24 4.41 -1.33 -15.45
CA ASP A 24 4.71 0.11 -15.48
C ASP A 24 3.49 0.96 -15.88
N ALA A 25 2.65 0.44 -16.78
CA ALA A 25 1.41 1.11 -17.18
C ALA A 25 0.40 1.19 -16.03
N THR A 26 0.28 0.13 -15.22
CA THR A 26 -0.55 0.14 -14.00
C THR A 26 0.03 1.10 -12.98
N LEU A 27 1.34 1.06 -12.79
CA LEU A 27 2.05 1.90 -11.83
C LEU A 27 1.92 3.40 -12.18
N SER A 28 1.96 3.76 -13.47
CA SER A 28 1.71 5.12 -13.93
C SER A 28 0.28 5.59 -13.64
N LYS A 29 -0.72 4.72 -13.78
CA LYS A 29 -2.11 5.04 -13.41
C LYS A 29 -2.27 5.24 -11.92
N LEU A 30 -1.55 4.46 -11.10
CA LEU A 30 -1.52 4.64 -9.65
C LEU A 30 -0.91 6.00 -9.28
N ASP A 31 0.16 6.43 -9.94
CA ASP A 31 0.73 7.77 -9.70
C ASP A 31 -0.30 8.90 -9.91
N ILE A 32 -1.13 8.78 -10.95
CA ILE A 32 -2.21 9.75 -11.22
C ILE A 32 -3.27 9.70 -10.11
N LEU A 33 -3.70 8.50 -9.71
CA LEU A 33 -4.71 8.31 -8.67
C LEU A 33 -4.26 8.86 -7.32
N GLU A 34 -3.00 8.65 -6.97
CA GLU A 34 -2.39 9.11 -5.71
C GLU A 34 -1.98 10.60 -5.76
N GLY A 35 -2.16 11.27 -6.90
CA GLY A 35 -1.75 12.67 -7.08
C GLY A 35 -0.24 12.88 -6.94
N HIS A 36 0.56 11.87 -7.32
CA HIS A 36 2.02 11.92 -7.26
C HIS A 36 2.58 12.94 -8.28
N PRO A 37 3.61 13.75 -7.91
CA PRO A 37 4.35 13.77 -6.65
C PRO A 37 3.86 14.78 -5.60
N THR A 38 2.73 15.43 -5.81
CA THR A 38 2.30 16.55 -4.96
C THR A 38 1.54 16.09 -3.72
N TRP A 39 0.62 15.13 -3.85
CA TRP A 39 -0.26 14.70 -2.75
C TRP A 39 0.31 13.50 -2.00
N TYR A 40 0.86 12.54 -2.74
CA TYR A 40 1.68 11.47 -2.20
C TYR A 40 3.00 11.38 -2.96
N ILE A 41 4.07 11.06 -2.22
CA ILE A 41 5.42 10.90 -2.74
C ILE A 41 5.75 9.42 -2.75
N ARG A 42 5.99 8.87 -3.94
CA ARG A 42 6.39 7.48 -4.13
C ARG A 42 7.88 7.31 -3.82
N LYS A 43 8.23 6.30 -3.02
CA LYS A 43 9.61 5.96 -2.67
C LYS A 43 9.82 4.44 -2.72
N GLN A 44 11.04 4.01 -3.04
CA GLN A 44 11.42 2.62 -2.87
C GLN A 44 11.86 2.38 -1.44
N ILE A 45 11.28 1.37 -0.79
CA ILE A 45 11.66 0.98 0.56
C ILE A 45 11.82 -0.55 0.66
N PRO A 46 12.69 -1.04 1.56
CA PRO A 46 12.76 -2.46 1.87
C PRO A 46 11.53 -2.88 2.67
N ILE A 47 10.83 -3.92 2.20
CA ILE A 47 9.73 -4.57 2.91
C ILE A 47 10.18 -5.95 3.35
N PHE A 48 10.01 -6.24 4.64
CA PHE A 48 10.25 -7.56 5.21
C PHE A 48 9.05 -8.46 4.93
N THR A 49 9.32 -9.61 4.33
CA THR A 49 8.34 -10.68 4.08
C THR A 49 8.81 -11.95 4.77
N GLU A 50 8.06 -13.05 4.66
CA GLU A 50 8.42 -14.34 5.24
C GLU A 50 9.74 -14.88 4.64
N GLY A 51 10.85 -14.55 5.31
CA GLY A 51 12.20 -15.05 4.97
C GLY A 51 12.99 -14.22 3.95
N ARG A 52 12.46 -13.10 3.44
CA ARG A 52 13.20 -12.23 2.51
C ARG A 52 12.83 -10.77 2.61
N ILE A 53 13.74 -9.92 2.14
CA ILE A 53 13.51 -8.48 1.96
C ILE A 53 13.32 -8.22 0.47
N VAL A 54 12.25 -7.51 0.12
CA VAL A 54 11.99 -7.05 -1.25
C VAL A 54 11.91 -5.53 -1.28
N THR A 55 12.47 -4.91 -2.31
CA THR A 55 12.35 -3.47 -2.53
C THR A 55 11.05 -3.19 -3.27
N CYS A 56 10.15 -2.44 -2.64
CA CYS A 56 8.84 -2.10 -3.20
C CYS A 56 8.64 -0.59 -3.27
N TRP A 57 7.77 -0.16 -4.18
CA TRP A 57 7.28 1.20 -4.22
C TRP A 57 6.18 1.40 -3.18
N LEU A 58 6.27 2.46 -2.38
CA LEU A 58 5.24 2.87 -1.43
C LEU A 58 4.99 4.39 -1.52
N TYR A 59 3.74 4.80 -1.30
CA TYR A 59 3.31 6.20 -1.33
C TYR A 59 3.23 6.78 0.08
N PHE A 60 3.89 7.91 0.31
CA PHE A 60 3.90 8.64 1.57
C PHE A 60 3.21 9.99 1.43
N ASN A 61 2.37 10.35 2.39
CA ASN A 61 1.79 11.67 2.48
C ASN A 61 2.79 12.59 3.22
N PRO A 62 3.14 13.78 2.69
CA PRO A 62 4.12 14.69 3.30
C PRO A 62 3.58 15.48 4.50
N LYS A 63 2.49 15.01 5.13
CA LYS A 63 1.90 15.63 6.32
C LYS A 63 2.75 15.39 7.57
N GLU A 64 2.63 16.32 8.51
CA GLU A 64 3.24 16.21 9.83
C GLU A 64 2.37 15.35 10.75
N ILE A 65 3.01 14.64 11.68
CA ILE A 65 2.34 13.90 12.76
C ILE A 65 2.12 14.87 13.93
N HIS A 66 0.91 14.90 14.47
CA HIS A 66 0.56 15.67 15.66
C HIS A 66 0.39 14.75 16.88
N ALA A 67 0.46 15.32 18.08
CA ALA A 67 0.40 14.54 19.33
C ALA A 67 -0.91 13.74 19.51
N ASP A 68 -1.99 14.19 18.88
CA ASP A 68 -3.32 13.57 18.87
C ASP A 68 -3.56 12.66 17.65
N SER A 69 -2.55 12.46 16.80
CA SER A 69 -2.67 11.62 15.61
C SER A 69 -2.84 10.15 15.99
N GLN A 70 -3.89 9.51 15.48
CA GLN A 70 -4.09 8.09 15.62
C GLN A 70 -3.16 7.32 14.68
N MET A 71 -2.28 6.50 15.26
CA MET A 71 -1.34 5.67 14.50
C MET A 71 -1.89 4.25 14.35
N HIS A 72 -1.92 3.74 13.12
CA HIS A 72 -2.40 2.40 12.80
C HIS A 72 -1.22 1.47 12.46
N LYS A 73 -1.19 0.26 13.04
CA LYS A 73 -0.24 -0.78 12.66
C LYS A 73 -0.69 -1.57 11.42
N THR A 74 -1.99 -1.78 11.30
CA THR A 74 -2.62 -2.52 10.20
C THR A 74 -3.93 -1.84 9.84
N TYR A 75 -4.37 -2.04 8.59
CA TYR A 75 -5.65 -1.55 8.11
C TYR A 75 -6.28 -2.59 7.19
N LEU A 76 -7.37 -3.19 7.65
CA LEU A 76 -8.20 -4.08 6.83
C LEU A 76 -9.40 -3.28 6.34
N GLN A 77 -9.44 -3.00 5.04
CA GLN A 77 -10.61 -2.40 4.46
C GLN A 77 -11.73 -3.43 4.41
N ASN A 78 -12.71 -3.29 5.29
CA ASN A 78 -13.89 -4.14 5.27
C ASN A 78 -14.79 -3.70 4.10
N VAL A 79 -14.43 -4.12 2.89
CA VAL A 79 -15.22 -3.84 1.70
C VAL A 79 -16.50 -4.68 1.79
N GLY A 80 -17.62 -4.05 2.14
CA GLY A 80 -18.96 -4.67 2.04
C GLY A 80 -19.38 -5.00 0.61
N PHE A 81 -18.43 -5.08 -0.33
CA PHE A 81 -18.66 -5.48 -1.70
C PHE A 81 -18.73 -7.01 -1.78
N ARG A 82 -19.95 -7.52 -1.99
CA ARG A 82 -20.16 -8.77 -2.75
C ARG A 82 -19.60 -8.55 -4.16
N SER A 83 -18.29 -8.67 -4.33
CA SER A 83 -17.66 -8.69 -5.65
C SER A 83 -17.19 -10.11 -5.95
N SER A 84 -17.93 -10.77 -6.83
CA SER A 84 -17.71 -12.10 -7.38
C SER A 84 -16.52 -12.17 -8.35
N LYS A 85 -15.40 -11.51 -8.02
CA LYS A 85 -14.20 -11.47 -8.89
C LYS A 85 -12.98 -12.18 -8.32
N TRP A 86 -13.06 -12.66 -7.09
CA TRP A 86 -11.96 -13.40 -6.44
C TRP A 86 -11.94 -14.88 -6.86
N GLU A 87 -13.11 -15.46 -7.18
CA GLU A 87 -13.22 -16.83 -7.70
C GLU A 87 -12.60 -16.98 -9.11
N ASP A 88 -12.55 -15.91 -9.89
CA ASP A 88 -11.98 -15.93 -11.26
C ASP A 88 -10.44 -16.00 -11.27
N VAL A 89 -9.78 -15.56 -10.20
CA VAL A 89 -8.30 -15.48 -10.15
C VAL A 89 -7.68 -16.85 -9.84
N GLU A 90 -8.34 -17.65 -8.99
CA GLU A 90 -7.92 -19.04 -8.74
C GLU A 90 -8.23 -19.95 -9.94
N SER A 91 -9.32 -19.69 -10.66
CA SER A 91 -9.65 -20.41 -11.91
C SER A 91 -8.56 -20.23 -12.97
N LEU A 92 -8.04 -19.00 -13.15
CA LEU A 92 -6.98 -18.70 -14.11
C LEU A 92 -5.60 -19.30 -13.76
N LEU A 93 -5.36 -19.67 -12.50
CA LEU A 93 -4.11 -20.30 -12.08
C LEU A 93 -4.16 -21.84 -12.20
N ASN A 94 -5.35 -22.43 -12.30
CA ASN A 94 -5.55 -23.86 -12.46
C ASN A 94 -5.68 -24.32 -13.92
N GLU A 95 -5.59 -23.40 -14.89
CA GLU A 95 -5.64 -23.70 -16.33
C GLU A 95 -4.26 -23.59 -17.04
N ILE A 96 -3.14 -23.66 -16.30
CA ILE A 96 -1.78 -23.73 -16.85
C ILE A 96 -1.11 -25.06 -16.47
#